data_AF-A0A7W0K5Z8-F1
#
_entry.id   AF-A0A7W0K5Z8-F1
#
_cell.length_a   1.000
_cell.length_b   1.000
_cell.length_c   1.000
_cell.angle_alpha   90.00
_cell.angle_beta   90.00
_cell.angle_gamma   90.00
#
_symmetry.space_group_name_H-M   'P 1'
#
loop_
_entity.id
_entity.type
_entity.pdbx_description
1 polymer ?
#
loop_
_entity_poly.entity_id
_entity_poly.type
_entity_poly.pdbx_seq_one_letter_code
_entity_poly.pdbx_strand_id
1 'polypeptide(L)'
;MSDDRGADESLTRPGVTEAKGMFRTGQVDVFGADEQSDEPVDTIRWVGLAGSVLEAEGVRGDVEASLLFVDERAMAELNLRFLGRTGPTDVLAFPIDDDV
;
A
#
# COMPACT_ATOMS: atom_id res chain seq x y z
N MET A 1 -43.10 -2.28 -8.49
CA MET A 1 -43.32 -2.21 -7.03
C MET A 1 -43.49 -3.65 -6.59
N SER A 2 -42.50 -4.31 -6.01
CA SER A 2 -41.58 -3.81 -4.98
C SER A 2 -40.20 -4.44 -5.09
N ASP A 3 -39.21 -3.68 -4.62
CA ASP A 3 -37.79 -3.99 -4.47
C ASP A 3 -37.49 -5.41 -3.94
N ASP A 4 -36.57 -6.10 -4.62
CA ASP A 4 -35.77 -7.20 -4.08
C ASP A 4 -34.30 -6.74 -4.07
N ARG A 5 -33.94 -5.93 -3.08
CA ARG A 5 -32.55 -5.55 -2.78
C ARG A 5 -31.99 -6.55 -1.78
N GLY A 6 -31.61 -7.72 -2.29
CA GLY A 6 -30.82 -8.72 -1.58
C GLY A 6 -29.37 -8.27 -1.45
N ALA A 7 -28.94 -8.11 -0.20
CA ALA A 7 -27.59 -8.10 0.35
C ALA A 7 -26.41 -7.98 -0.64
N ASP A 8 -25.79 -6.80 -0.64
CA ASP A 8 -24.37 -6.65 -0.94
C ASP A 8 -23.57 -7.32 0.20
N GLU A 9 -23.26 -8.61 0.03
CA GLU A 9 -22.28 -9.31 0.86
C GLU A 9 -20.93 -8.66 0.61
N SER A 10 -20.62 -7.67 1.46
CA SER A 10 -19.31 -7.04 1.54
C SER A 10 -18.25 -8.13 1.62
N LEU A 11 -17.53 -8.30 0.51
CA LEU A 11 -16.43 -9.22 0.34
C LEU A 11 -15.27 -8.75 1.23
N THR A 12 -15.37 -9.00 2.54
CA THR A 12 -14.29 -8.75 3.48
C THR A 12 -13.20 -9.75 3.13
N ARG A 13 -12.19 -9.29 2.39
CA ARG A 13 -11.02 -10.09 2.04
C ARG A 13 -10.34 -10.53 3.35
N PRO A 14 -10.22 -11.85 3.61
CA PRO A 14 -9.55 -12.33 4.79
C PRO A 14 -8.03 -12.25 4.56
N GLY A 15 -7.31 -11.54 5.44
CA GLY A 15 -5.85 -11.69 5.54
C GLY A 15 -4.98 -10.44 5.41
N VAL A 16 -5.43 -9.25 5.81
CA VAL A 16 -4.48 -8.16 6.13
C VAL A 16 -4.26 -8.17 7.63
N THR A 17 -3.26 -8.93 8.06
CA THR A 17 -2.78 -8.92 9.45
C THR A 17 -2.20 -7.52 9.71
N GLU A 18 -2.96 -6.73 10.47
CA GLU A 18 -2.56 -5.47 11.11
C GLU A 18 -1.91 -4.41 10.20
N ALA A 19 -2.72 -3.78 9.32
CA ALA A 19 -2.33 -2.51 8.70
C ALA A 19 -2.14 -1.44 9.80
N LYS A 20 -0.90 -1.12 10.13
CA LYS A 20 -0.55 -0.12 11.14
C LYS A 20 -0.57 1.26 10.49
N GLY A 21 -1.74 1.73 10.09
CA GLY A 21 -1.94 3.05 9.49
C GLY A 21 -2.76 2.98 8.20
N MET A 22 -3.87 3.72 8.18
CA MET A 22 -4.76 3.82 7.03
C MET A 22 -5.18 5.28 6.85
N PHE A 23 -5.01 5.81 5.64
CA PHE A 23 -5.55 7.10 5.22
C PHE A 23 -6.53 6.86 4.09
N ARG A 24 -7.77 7.33 4.28
CA ARG A 24 -8.82 7.24 3.27
C ARG A 24 -9.35 8.63 2.98
N THR A 25 -9.14 9.07 1.76
CA THR A 25 -9.84 10.18 1.13
C THR A 25 -10.71 9.59 0.03
N GLY A 26 -11.82 10.24 -0.34
CA GLY A 26 -12.96 9.63 -1.06
C GLY A 26 -12.70 8.94 -2.41
N GLN A 27 -11.45 8.82 -2.86
CA GLN A 27 -11.00 8.14 -4.09
C GLN A 27 -9.63 7.41 -3.96
N VAL A 28 -8.96 7.42 -2.79
CA VAL A 28 -7.65 6.77 -2.63
C VAL A 28 -7.52 6.15 -1.23
N ASP A 29 -7.19 4.86 -1.20
CA ASP A 29 -6.85 4.12 0.01
C ASP A 29 -5.33 3.92 0.09
N VAL A 30 -4.73 4.39 1.19
CA VAL A 30 -3.30 4.21 1.44
C VAL A 30 -3.08 3.41 2.72
N PHE A 31 -2.27 2.36 2.61
CA PHE A 31 -1.91 1.47 3.72
C PHE A 31 -0.43 1.59 4.06
N GLY A 32 -0.11 1.50 5.35
CA GLY A 32 1.28 1.50 5.83
C GLY A 32 1.52 0.34 6.79
N ALA A 33 2.64 -0.34 6.60
CA ALA A 33 3.12 -1.37 7.52
C ALA A 33 4.62 -1.21 7.76
N ASP A 34 5.02 -1.39 9.01
CA ASP A 34 6.41 -1.35 9.47
C ASP A 34 6.82 -2.76 9.88
N GLU A 35 7.61 -3.42 9.04
CA GLU A 35 8.10 -4.79 9.23
C GLU A 35 9.58 -4.84 9.69
N GLN A 36 10.21 -3.68 9.83
CA GLN A 36 11.56 -3.58 10.38
C GLN A 36 11.54 -3.24 11.88
N SER A 37 12.71 -3.34 12.50
CA SER A 37 12.88 -3.04 13.93
C SER A 37 14.15 -2.23 14.23
N ASP A 38 14.80 -1.72 13.19
CA ASP A 38 16.03 -0.95 13.25
C ASP A 38 15.76 0.46 13.76
N GLU A 39 14.69 1.09 13.28
CA GLU A 39 14.33 2.46 13.63
C GLU A 39 12.80 2.63 13.69
N PRO A 40 12.27 3.42 14.65
CA PRO A 40 10.84 3.63 14.78
C PRO A 40 10.28 4.42 13.59
N VAL A 41 9.25 3.87 12.93
CA VAL A 41 8.56 4.53 11.82
C VAL A 41 7.19 5.04 12.26
N ASP A 42 6.94 6.34 12.05
CA ASP A 42 5.59 6.92 12.13
C ASP A 42 4.81 6.63 10.84
N THR A 43 4.23 5.44 10.78
CA THR A 43 3.48 4.95 9.62
C THR A 43 2.28 5.83 9.30
N ILE A 44 1.60 6.39 10.29
CA ILE A 44 0.42 7.25 10.10
C ILE A 44 0.82 8.53 9.35
N ARG A 45 1.93 9.15 9.75
CA ARG A 45 2.47 10.32 9.07
C ARG A 45 2.78 10.04 7.60
N TRP A 46 3.44 8.92 7.30
CA TRP A 46 3.83 8.58 5.93
C TRP A 46 2.64 8.23 5.04
N VAL A 47 1.68 7.47 5.58
CA VAL A 47 0.43 7.13 4.89
C VAL A 47 -0.38 8.40 4.56
N GLY A 48 -0.49 9.34 5.50
CA GLY A 48 -1.14 10.63 5.25
C GLY A 48 -0.41 11.51 4.21
N LEU A 49 0.93 11.50 4.21
CA LEU A 49 1.72 12.21 3.20
C LEU A 49 1.49 11.62 1.81
N ALA A 50 1.57 10.30 1.66
CA ALA A 50 1.33 9.64 0.38
C ALA A 50 -0.09 9.89 -0.14
N GLY A 51 -1.10 9.83 0.73
CA GLY A 51 -2.47 10.22 0.38
C GLY A 51 -2.56 11.66 -0.14
N SER A 52 -1.94 12.60 0.57
CA SER A 52 -1.93 14.03 0.17
C SER A 52 -1.22 14.25 -1.18
N VAL A 53 -0.14 13.51 -1.45
CA VAL A 53 0.57 13.57 -2.74
C VAL A 53 -0.30 13.01 -3.86
N LEU A 54 -0.93 11.85 -3.68
CA LEU A 54 -1.81 11.24 -4.68
C LEU A 54 -3.01 12.15 -5.00
N GLU A 55 -3.59 12.80 -3.99
CA GLU A 55 -4.61 13.84 -4.19
C GLU A 55 -4.08 15.03 -5.01
N ALA A 56 -2.90 15.55 -4.67
CA ALA A 56 -2.30 16.70 -5.34
C ALA A 56 -1.94 16.41 -6.80
N GLU A 57 -1.50 15.19 -7.11
CA GLU A 57 -1.25 14.70 -8.47
C GLU A 57 -2.55 14.44 -9.26
N GLY A 58 -3.71 14.58 -8.61
CA GLY A 58 -5.01 14.43 -9.26
C GLY A 58 -5.35 12.98 -9.61
N VAL A 59 -4.81 12.02 -8.84
CA VAL A 59 -5.20 10.61 -8.92
C VAL A 59 -6.67 10.49 -8.54
N ARG A 60 -7.45 9.82 -9.39
CA ARG A 60 -8.90 9.63 -9.24
C ARG A 60 -9.24 8.19 -9.54
N GLY A 61 -10.25 7.65 -8.85
CA GLY A 61 -10.75 6.31 -9.08
C GLY A 61 -10.92 5.56 -7.78
N ASP A 62 -10.90 4.23 -7.85
CA ASP A 62 -10.75 3.34 -6.71
C ASP A 62 -9.30 2.85 -6.74
N VAL A 63 -8.41 3.61 -6.10
CA VAL A 63 -6.95 3.37 -6.16
C VAL A 63 -6.44 3.01 -4.78
N GLU A 64 -5.64 1.93 -4.73
CA GLU A 64 -4.96 1.47 -3.53
C GLU A 64 -3.45 1.68 -3.66
N ALA A 65 -2.79 2.16 -2.60
CA ALA A 65 -1.34 2.23 -2.49
C ALA A 65 -0.86 1.65 -1.15
N SER A 66 0.19 0.84 -1.19
CA SER A 66 0.77 0.20 0.00
C SER A 66 2.21 0.66 0.20
N LEU A 67 2.51 1.14 1.41
CA LEU A 67 3.85 1.48 1.87
C LEU A 67 4.32 0.42 2.86
N LEU A 68 5.43 -0.24 2.54
CA LEU A 68 6.06 -1.23 3.40
C LEU A 68 7.47 -0.77 3.78
N PHE A 69 7.72 -0.63 5.08
CA PHE A 69 9.04 -0.34 5.61
C PHE A 69 9.69 -1.67 6.01
N VAL A 70 10.84 -1.97 5.41
CA VAL A 70 11.57 -3.24 5.57
C VAL A 70 13.03 -2.98 5.89
N ASP A 71 13.70 -3.99 6.42
CA ASP A 71 15.13 -3.94 6.72
C ASP A 71 15.99 -4.04 5.43
N GLU A 72 17.28 -3.73 5.55
CA GLU A 72 18.22 -3.76 4.42
C GLU A 72 18.31 -5.14 3.75
N ARG A 73 18.17 -6.22 4.53
CA ARG A 73 18.28 -7.58 4.01
C ARG A 73 17.05 -7.91 3.15
N ALA A 74 15.86 -7.64 3.64
CA ALA A 74 14.62 -7.79 2.90
C ALA A 74 14.62 -6.92 1.64
N MET A 75 15.10 -5.68 1.73
CA MET A 75 15.25 -4.79 0.57
C MET A 75 16.20 -5.35 -0.49
N ALA A 76 17.35 -5.90 -0.09
CA ALA A 76 18.29 -6.54 -1.00
C ALA A 76 17.70 -7.79 -1.67
N GLU A 77 16.93 -8.60 -0.93
CA GLU A 77 16.21 -9.75 -1.46
C GLU A 77 15.14 -9.34 -2.50
N LEU A 78 14.39 -8.27 -2.23
CA LEU A 78 13.39 -7.72 -3.15
C LEU A 78 14.04 -7.16 -4.43
N ASN A 79 15.12 -6.38 -4.29
CA ASN A 79 15.83 -5.78 -5.42
C ASN A 79 16.41 -6.85 -6.35
N LEU A 80 16.96 -7.92 -5.77
CA LEU A 80 17.45 -9.05 -6.55
C LEU A 80 16.31 -9.79 -7.24
N ARG A 81 15.22 -10.09 -6.51
CA ARG A 81 14.11 -10.91 -7.00
C ARG A 81 13.35 -10.27 -8.15
N PHE A 82 13.09 -8.96 -8.06
CA PHE A 82 12.21 -8.28 -9.00
C PHE A 82 12.96 -7.42 -10.03
N LEU A 83 14.14 -6.90 -9.69
CA LEU A 83 14.94 -6.06 -10.60
C LEU A 83 16.26 -6.72 -11.04
N GLY A 84 16.61 -7.90 -10.51
CA GLY A 84 17.86 -8.59 -10.84
C GLY A 84 19.13 -7.89 -10.35
N ARG A 85 19.00 -6.91 -9.43
CA ARG A 85 20.12 -6.10 -8.93
C ARG A 85 20.56 -6.57 -7.55
N THR A 86 21.87 -6.60 -7.34
CA THR A 86 22.46 -7.01 -6.07
C THR A 86 22.53 -5.86 -5.07
N GLY A 87 22.21 -6.13 -3.80
CA GLY A 87 22.31 -5.18 -2.70
C GLY A 87 21.02 -4.37 -2.48
N PRO A 88 20.92 -3.67 -1.34
CA PRO A 88 19.74 -2.86 -1.01
C PRO A 88 19.69 -1.58 -1.86
N THR A 89 18.51 -0.94 -1.85
CA THR A 89 18.25 0.39 -2.43
C THR A 89 17.33 1.14 -1.47
N ASP A 90 17.25 2.46 -1.57
CA ASP A 90 16.46 3.25 -0.63
C ASP A 90 14.94 3.03 -0.82
N VAL A 91 14.51 2.81 -2.07
CA VAL A 91 13.09 2.62 -2.44
C VAL A 91 12.96 1.61 -3.57
N LEU A 92 11.91 0.80 -3.52
CA LEU A 92 11.38 -0.01 -4.62
C LEU A 92 9.90 0.32 -4.82
N ALA A 93 9.48 0.45 -6.08
CA ALA A 93 8.08 0.65 -6.44
C ALA A 93 7.65 -0.48 -7.38
N PHE A 94 6.52 -1.11 -7.06
CA PHE A 94 5.92 -2.17 -7.86
C PHE A 94 4.59 -1.66 -8.43
N PRO A 95 4.44 -1.55 -9.77
CA PRO A 95 3.15 -1.27 -10.36
C PRO A 95 2.20 -2.47 -10.17
N ILE A 96 0.88 -2.21 -10.05
CA ILE A 96 -0.13 -3.28 -10.02
C ILE A 96 -0.46 -3.76 -11.45
N ASP A 97 -0.29 -2.89 -12.45
CA ASP A 97 -0.42 -3.24 -13.86
C ASP A 97 0.93 -3.69 -14.42
N ASP A 98 1.06 -4.98 -14.72
CA ASP A 98 1.98 -5.47 -15.75
C ASP A 98 1.26 -5.42 -17.10
N ASP A 99 1.93 -4.89 -18.14
CA ASP A 99 1.43 -4.97 -19.53
C ASP A 99 1.09 -6.43 -19.87
N VAL A 100 -0.19 -6.69 -20.15
CA VAL A 100 -0.68 -7.95 -20.75
C VAL A 100 -0.22 -8.12 -22.20
#